data_AF-A0A4R8M5C2-F1
#
_entry.id   AF-A0A4R8M5C2-F1
#
_cell.length_a   1.000
_cell.length_b   1.000
_cell.length_c   1.000
_cell.angle_alpha   90.00
_cell.angle_beta   90.00
_cell.angle_gamma   90.00
#
_symmetry.space_group_name_H-M   'P 1'
#
loop_
_entity.id
_entity.type
_entity.pdbx_description
1 polymer ?
#
loop_
_entity_poly.entity_id
_entity_poly.type
_entity_poly.pdbx_seq_one_letter_code
_entity_poly.pdbx_strand_id
1 'polypeptide(L)'
;MKRILLWGLVIGALLFGVYGEAMAALPKDYREFKARYQEEGRTMEGAAHLYFEAVFSYLNESTRAEGAKMLRYAMYLPMPLEQSNNYRTFVERLNDSDFHYIFRSFAAGTTPENSYAMSPHNFKLDFVSKRKESDFIQLFLRSSGADSPRSLWMQEQNGLWYTINNASTYAQVREPKTAVDARRNAHDADYDVLLPKPEQEKTN
;
A
#
# COMPACT_ATOMS: atom_id res chain seq x y z
N MET A 1 -2.79 -26.30 -60.50
CA MET A 1 -4.14 -26.70 -60.03
C MET A 1 -4.03 -27.25 -58.61
N LYS A 2 -4.82 -26.70 -57.66
CA LYS A 2 -5.13 -27.18 -56.28
C LYS A 2 -3.93 -27.34 -55.31
N ARG A 3 -3.63 -26.37 -54.42
CA ARG A 3 -4.20 -26.15 -53.06
C ARG A 3 -4.36 -27.43 -52.23
N ILE A 4 -3.68 -27.49 -51.08
CA ILE A 4 -4.24 -27.78 -49.75
C ILE A 4 -3.29 -27.15 -48.71
N LEU A 5 -3.86 -26.25 -47.90
CA LEU A 5 -3.29 -25.73 -46.66
C LEU A 5 -3.26 -26.84 -45.62
N LEU A 6 -2.23 -26.88 -44.77
CA LEU A 6 -2.34 -27.52 -43.46
C LEU A 6 -1.66 -26.64 -42.42
N TRP A 7 -2.50 -26.19 -41.50
CA TRP A 7 -2.21 -25.39 -40.33
C TRP A 7 -1.33 -26.17 -39.36
N GLY A 8 -0.21 -25.56 -38.95
CA GLY A 8 0.67 -26.10 -37.92
C GLY A 8 0.80 -25.12 -36.76
N LEU A 9 -0.17 -25.20 -35.84
CA LEU A 9 -0.13 -24.87 -34.41
C LEU A 9 1.03 -23.97 -33.90
N VAL A 10 0.69 -22.72 -33.61
CA VAL A 10 1.48 -21.83 -32.75
C VAL A 10 1.35 -22.32 -31.32
N ILE A 11 2.36 -23.02 -30.80
CA ILE A 11 2.50 -23.26 -29.36
C ILE A 11 3.15 -22.00 -28.78
N GLY A 12 2.30 -21.04 -28.41
CA GLY A 12 2.70 -19.95 -27.53
C GLY A 12 2.92 -20.51 -26.13
N ALA A 13 4.17 -20.85 -25.80
CA ALA A 13 4.54 -21.17 -24.43
C ALA A 13 4.38 -19.91 -23.57
N LEU A 14 3.22 -19.77 -22.92
CA LEU A 14 3.01 -18.91 -21.77
C LEU A 14 3.90 -19.45 -20.64
N LEU A 15 5.15 -18.99 -20.61
CA LEU A 15 6.00 -19.09 -19.44
C LEU A 15 5.43 -18.15 -18.38
N PHE A 16 4.42 -18.61 -17.66
CA PHE A 16 4.19 -18.14 -16.31
C PHE A 16 5.39 -18.61 -15.50
N GLY A 17 6.40 -17.72 -15.41
CA GLY A 17 7.49 -17.89 -14.48
C GLY A 17 6.87 -18.10 -13.09
N VAL A 18 7.00 -19.32 -12.59
CA VAL A 18 6.89 -19.58 -11.16
C VAL A 18 8.07 -18.84 -10.55
N TYR A 19 7.87 -17.58 -10.20
CA TYR A 19 8.82 -16.82 -9.41
C TYR A 19 8.93 -17.57 -8.09
N GLY A 20 10.10 -18.16 -7.86
CA GLY A 20 10.40 -18.83 -6.61
C GLY A 20 10.09 -17.89 -5.45
N GLU A 21 9.48 -18.44 -4.41
CA GLU A 21 9.25 -17.75 -3.14
C GLU A 21 10.59 -17.36 -2.50
N ALA A 22 11.24 -16.33 -3.02
CA ALA A 22 12.07 -15.47 -2.19
C ALA A 22 11.12 -14.50 -1.48
N MET A 23 10.38 -15.04 -0.51
CA MET A 23 9.64 -14.25 0.49
C MET A 23 10.69 -13.58 1.39
N ALA A 24 11.41 -12.61 0.83
CA ALA A 24 12.42 -11.88 1.55
C ALA A 24 11.72 -10.97 2.55
N ALA A 25 12.15 -11.05 3.81
CA ALA A 25 11.84 -10.05 4.81
C ALA A 25 12.21 -8.64 4.27
N LEU A 26 11.60 -7.59 4.84
CA LEU A 26 12.01 -6.21 4.54
C LEU A 26 13.54 -6.06 4.47
N PRO A 27 14.07 -5.34 3.48
CA PRO A 27 15.51 -5.18 3.31
C PRO A 27 16.09 -4.49 4.55
N LYS A 28 17.26 -4.96 5.01
CA LYS A 28 17.88 -4.48 6.25
C LYS A 28 18.35 -3.04 6.13
N ASP A 29 18.84 -2.67 4.95
CA ASP A 29 19.40 -1.37 4.65
C ASP A 29 19.17 -0.98 3.17
N TYR A 30 19.44 0.27 2.83
CA TYR A 30 19.30 0.78 1.47
C TYR A 30 20.18 0.04 0.45
N ARG A 31 21.33 -0.50 0.86
CA ARG A 31 22.24 -1.22 -0.05
C ARG A 31 21.61 -2.55 -0.48
N GLU A 32 21.06 -3.31 0.47
CA GLU A 32 20.31 -4.54 0.19
C GLU A 32 19.09 -4.24 -0.68
N PHE A 33 18.33 -3.20 -0.32
CA PHE A 33 17.18 -2.76 -1.13
C PHE A 33 17.57 -2.45 -2.57
N LYS A 34 18.62 -1.67 -2.78
CA LYS A 34 19.07 -1.29 -4.12
C LYS A 34 19.53 -2.49 -4.93
N ALA A 35 20.23 -3.45 -4.31
CA ALA A 35 20.64 -4.68 -4.98
C ALA A 35 19.41 -5.48 -5.46
N ARG A 36 18.43 -5.69 -4.58
CA ARG A 36 17.15 -6.33 -4.92
C ARG A 36 16.41 -5.58 -6.03
N TYR A 37 16.40 -4.25 -5.97
CA TYR A 37 15.76 -3.43 -7.00
C TYR A 37 16.37 -3.59 -8.39
N GLN A 38 17.67 -3.85 -8.51
CA GLN A 38 18.32 -4.12 -9.80
C GLN A 38 17.86 -5.42 -10.47
N GLU A 39 17.29 -6.34 -9.69
CA GLU A 39 16.81 -7.64 -10.15
C GLU A 39 15.29 -7.65 -10.27
N GLU A 40 14.59 -7.41 -9.15
CA GLU A 40 13.13 -7.49 -9.04
C GLU A 40 12.44 -6.28 -9.69
N GLY A 41 13.05 -5.10 -9.64
CA GLY A 41 12.54 -3.85 -10.20
C GLY A 41 12.50 -3.78 -11.73
N ARG A 42 12.99 -4.83 -12.43
CA ARG A 42 12.87 -4.97 -13.89
C ARG A 42 11.44 -5.23 -14.35
N THR A 43 10.54 -5.56 -13.43
CA THR A 43 9.11 -5.70 -13.66
C THR A 43 8.34 -4.64 -12.90
N MET A 44 7.17 -4.23 -13.43
CA MET A 44 6.30 -3.26 -12.73
C MET A 44 5.85 -3.80 -11.38
N GLU A 45 5.45 -5.06 -11.31
CA GLU A 45 4.99 -5.71 -10.09
C GLU A 45 6.09 -5.80 -9.03
N GLY A 46 7.32 -6.19 -9.42
CA GLY A 46 8.46 -6.23 -8.50
C GLY A 46 8.85 -4.83 -7.99
N ALA A 47 8.87 -3.83 -8.87
CA ALA A 47 9.11 -2.44 -8.45
C ALA A 47 8.02 -1.91 -7.50
N ALA A 48 6.76 -2.25 -7.74
CA ALA A 48 5.65 -1.90 -6.85
C ALA A 48 5.74 -2.62 -5.50
N HIS A 49 6.14 -3.89 -5.48
CA HIS A 49 6.38 -4.63 -4.24
C HIS A 49 7.49 -3.97 -3.42
N LEU A 50 8.63 -3.69 -4.04
CA LEU A 50 9.76 -2.99 -3.40
C LEU A 50 9.38 -1.58 -2.94
N TYR A 51 8.52 -0.86 -3.67
CA TYR A 51 7.97 0.41 -3.20
C TYR A 51 7.21 0.24 -1.87
N PHE A 52 6.35 -0.78 -1.74
CA PHE A 52 5.65 -1.04 -0.48
C PHE A 52 6.57 -1.56 0.64
N GLU A 53 7.62 -2.31 0.32
CA GLU A 53 8.65 -2.64 1.31
C GLU A 53 9.34 -1.37 1.84
N ALA A 54 9.67 -0.43 0.96
CA ALA A 54 10.23 0.86 1.35
C ALA A 54 9.26 1.67 2.21
N VAL A 55 7.95 1.66 1.89
CA VAL A 55 6.90 2.24 2.73
C VAL A 55 6.90 1.59 4.12
N PHE A 56 6.87 0.25 4.22
CA PHE A 56 6.81 -0.43 5.51
C PHE A 56 8.09 -0.27 6.33
N SER A 57 9.25 -0.21 5.70
CA SER A 57 10.51 0.19 6.33
C SER A 57 10.46 1.62 6.85
N TYR A 58 9.76 2.53 6.16
CA TYR A 58 9.57 3.91 6.62
C TYR A 58 8.64 3.99 7.85
N LEU A 59 7.56 3.21 7.88
CA LEU A 59 6.57 3.25 8.97
C LEU A 59 7.15 2.87 10.35
N ASN A 60 8.24 2.11 10.37
CA ASN A 60 8.93 1.76 11.61
C ASN A 60 10.03 2.79 11.90
N GLU A 61 9.93 3.45 13.05
CA GLU A 61 10.85 4.52 13.47
C GLU A 61 12.32 4.09 13.45
N SER A 62 12.61 2.85 13.84
CA SER A 62 13.98 2.31 13.89
C SER A 62 14.61 2.13 12.50
N THR A 63 13.79 1.97 11.46
CA THR A 63 14.23 1.78 10.06
C THR A 63 13.89 2.97 9.16
N ARG A 64 13.23 4.01 9.69
CA ARG A 64 12.69 5.14 8.92
C ARG A 64 13.72 5.83 8.05
N ALA A 65 14.93 6.07 8.57
CA ALA A 65 16.00 6.71 7.84
C ALA A 65 16.47 5.89 6.61
N GLU A 66 16.46 4.56 6.70
CA GLU A 66 16.74 3.69 5.57
C GLU A 66 15.54 3.63 4.61
N GLY A 67 14.31 3.52 5.15
CA GLY A 67 13.07 3.59 4.38
C GLY A 67 12.96 4.86 3.51
N ALA A 68 13.38 6.01 4.03
CA ALA A 68 13.42 7.27 3.28
C ALA A 68 14.34 7.20 2.04
N LYS A 69 15.52 6.57 2.18
CA LYS A 69 16.45 6.34 1.06
C LYS A 69 15.86 5.38 0.03
N MET A 70 15.22 4.32 0.51
CA MET A 70 14.55 3.31 -0.33
C MET A 70 13.40 3.95 -1.14
N LEU A 71 12.54 4.73 -0.50
CA LEU A 71 11.44 5.45 -1.16
C LEU A 71 11.95 6.44 -2.20
N ARG A 72 12.97 7.24 -1.85
CA ARG A 72 13.60 8.17 -2.80
C ARG A 72 14.07 7.44 -4.06
N TYR A 73 14.66 6.26 -3.90
CA TYR A 73 15.12 5.43 -5.01
C TYR A 73 13.97 4.84 -5.82
N ALA A 74 13.00 4.20 -5.17
CA ALA A 74 11.84 3.57 -5.81
C ALA A 74 10.93 4.56 -6.56
N MET A 75 10.93 5.81 -6.11
CA MET A 75 10.14 6.90 -6.70
C MET A 75 10.96 7.79 -7.65
N TYR A 76 12.22 7.43 -7.91
CA TYR A 76 13.14 8.17 -8.79
C TYR A 76 13.23 9.67 -8.47
N LEU A 77 13.29 10.02 -7.17
CA LEU A 77 13.22 11.41 -6.73
C LEU A 77 14.60 12.10 -6.76
N PRO A 78 14.68 13.33 -7.33
CA PRO A 78 15.94 14.08 -7.38
C PRO A 78 16.37 14.60 -5.99
N MET A 79 15.45 14.65 -5.03
CA MET A 79 15.65 15.20 -3.69
C MET A 79 15.05 14.28 -2.60
N PRO A 80 15.41 14.46 -1.32
CA PRO A 80 14.75 13.76 -0.22
C PRO A 80 13.23 13.92 -0.26
N LEU A 81 12.50 12.86 0.08
CA LEU A 81 11.04 12.81 0.01
C LEU A 81 10.40 13.91 0.86
N GLU A 82 10.95 14.13 2.04
CA GLU A 82 10.51 15.08 3.07
C GLU A 82 10.68 16.55 2.64
N GLN A 83 11.52 16.81 1.64
CA GLN A 83 11.75 18.15 1.09
C GLN A 83 10.84 18.47 -0.09
N SER A 84 10.02 17.53 -0.55
CA SER A 84 9.16 17.71 -1.71
C SER A 84 7.74 18.11 -1.31
N ASN A 85 7.31 19.30 -1.76
CA ASN A 85 5.94 19.79 -1.52
C ASN A 85 4.86 18.88 -2.14
N ASN A 86 5.18 18.19 -3.23
CA ASN A 86 4.25 17.28 -3.91
C ASN A 86 3.92 16.04 -3.06
N TYR A 87 4.80 15.67 -2.13
CA TYR A 87 4.66 14.49 -1.28
C TYR A 87 4.33 14.83 0.18
N ARG A 88 4.02 16.08 0.50
CA ARG A 88 3.76 16.52 1.88
C ARG A 88 2.71 15.65 2.59
N THR A 89 1.53 15.46 1.99
CA THR A 89 0.47 14.63 2.58
C THR A 89 0.86 13.15 2.70
N PHE A 90 1.67 12.65 1.77
CA PHE A 90 2.19 11.28 1.85
C PHE A 90 3.14 11.15 3.06
N VAL A 91 4.08 12.09 3.22
CA VAL A 91 5.03 12.12 4.33
C VAL A 91 4.33 12.32 5.68
N GLU A 92 3.36 13.23 5.77
CA GLU A 92 2.55 13.43 6.98
C GLU A 92 1.93 12.11 7.46
N ARG A 93 1.33 11.35 6.54
CA ARG A 93 0.68 10.07 6.86
C ARG A 93 1.63 8.92 7.11
N LEU A 94 2.83 8.97 6.54
CA LEU A 94 3.90 8.01 6.83
C LEU A 94 4.51 8.23 8.23
N ASN A 95 4.47 9.47 8.74
CA ASN A 95 5.04 9.83 10.03
C ASN A 95 4.05 9.65 11.18
N ASP A 96 2.75 9.85 10.91
CA ASP A 96 1.70 9.73 11.90
C ASP A 96 1.13 8.31 11.95
N SER A 97 1.35 7.65 13.09
CA SER A 97 0.93 6.28 13.33
C SER A 97 -0.57 6.05 13.17
N ASP A 98 -1.38 7.08 13.41
CA ASP A 98 -2.83 7.01 13.28
C ASP A 98 -3.25 6.82 11.82
N PHE A 99 -2.38 7.12 10.85
CA PHE A 99 -2.62 6.93 9.43
C PHE A 99 -1.91 5.72 8.82
N HIS A 100 -1.10 4.97 9.57
CA HIS A 100 -0.35 3.83 9.03
C HIS A 100 -1.25 2.74 8.42
N TYR A 101 -2.51 2.63 8.91
CA TYR A 101 -3.51 1.71 8.37
C TYR A 101 -3.76 1.93 6.87
N ILE A 102 -3.57 3.16 6.37
CA ILE A 102 -3.71 3.52 4.96
C ILE A 102 -2.80 2.64 4.10
N PHE A 103 -1.54 2.52 4.47
CA PHE A 103 -0.56 1.77 3.69
C PHE A 103 -0.66 0.26 3.94
N ARG A 104 -1.00 -0.14 5.16
CA ARG A 104 -1.26 -1.54 5.49
C ARG A 104 -2.44 -2.11 4.71
N SER A 105 -3.41 -1.27 4.31
CA SER A 105 -4.57 -1.69 3.52
C SER A 105 -4.25 -2.36 2.18
N PHE A 106 -3.03 -2.22 1.66
CA PHE A 106 -2.58 -2.89 0.43
C PHE A 106 -2.10 -4.33 0.65
N ALA A 107 -1.80 -4.72 1.89
CA ALA A 107 -1.47 -6.10 2.19
C ALA A 107 -2.73 -6.97 2.11
N ALA A 108 -2.67 -8.03 1.30
CA ALA A 108 -3.76 -8.99 1.16
C ALA A 108 -4.16 -9.59 2.52
N GLY A 109 -5.47 -9.73 2.75
CA GLY A 109 -6.04 -10.23 4.01
C GLY A 109 -6.22 -9.19 5.12
N THR A 110 -5.75 -7.95 4.92
CA THR A 110 -6.10 -6.84 5.81
C THR A 110 -7.55 -6.40 5.60
N THR A 111 -8.18 -5.84 6.64
CA THR A 111 -9.54 -5.27 6.60
C THR A 111 -9.67 -4.19 7.67
N PRO A 112 -10.67 -3.28 7.58
CA PRO A 112 -11.04 -2.41 8.69
C PRO A 112 -11.33 -3.18 9.99
N GLU A 113 -11.95 -4.36 9.88
CA GLU A 113 -12.39 -5.19 11.01
C GLU A 113 -11.21 -5.79 11.79
N ASN A 114 -10.12 -6.16 11.11
CA ASN A 114 -8.90 -6.66 11.76
C ASN A 114 -7.86 -5.56 12.01
N SER A 115 -8.28 -4.29 11.96
CA SER A 115 -7.41 -3.12 12.12
C SER A 115 -6.19 -3.14 11.20
N TYR A 116 -6.36 -3.69 10.00
CA TYR A 116 -5.32 -3.87 9.01
C TYR A 116 -4.09 -4.63 9.52
N ALA A 117 -4.32 -5.68 10.31
CA ALA A 117 -3.26 -6.56 10.80
C ALA A 117 -2.57 -7.30 9.65
N MET A 118 -1.24 -7.21 9.59
CA MET A 118 -0.39 -7.82 8.56
C MET A 118 1.06 -7.95 9.05
N SER A 119 1.85 -8.82 8.40
CA SER A 119 3.30 -8.94 8.64
C SER A 119 4.08 -8.17 7.57
N PRO A 120 4.89 -7.15 7.94
CA PRO A 120 5.63 -6.36 6.95
C PRO A 120 6.75 -7.16 6.28
N HIS A 121 7.17 -8.28 6.87
CA HIS A 121 8.16 -9.17 6.30
C HIS A 121 7.56 -10.24 5.38
N ASN A 122 6.23 -10.35 5.29
CA ASN A 122 5.54 -11.37 4.51
C ASN A 122 4.14 -10.90 4.11
N PHE A 123 4.08 -9.80 3.37
CA PHE A 123 2.83 -9.31 2.79
C PHE A 123 2.74 -9.73 1.32
N LYS A 124 1.52 -9.70 0.78
CA LYS A 124 1.25 -9.87 -0.64
C LYS A 124 0.45 -8.68 -1.14
N LEU A 125 0.65 -8.32 -2.39
CA LEU A 125 -0.12 -7.29 -3.08
C LEU A 125 -1.08 -7.95 -4.06
N ASP A 126 -2.30 -7.42 -4.11
CA ASP A 126 -3.33 -7.87 -5.04
C ASP A 126 -3.38 -6.92 -6.25
N PHE A 127 -2.65 -7.28 -7.32
CA PHE A 127 -2.68 -6.54 -8.59
C PHE A 127 -3.98 -6.82 -9.34
N VAL A 128 -4.70 -5.77 -9.73
CA VAL A 128 -6.03 -5.86 -10.34
C VAL A 128 -5.96 -5.74 -11.85
N SER A 129 -5.29 -4.69 -12.34
CA SER A 129 -5.21 -4.40 -13.78
C SER A 129 -4.08 -3.42 -14.08
N LYS A 130 -3.82 -3.24 -15.37
CA LYS A 130 -2.89 -2.24 -15.91
C LYS A 130 -3.63 -1.40 -16.94
N ARG A 131 -3.41 -0.08 -16.93
CA ARG A 131 -3.87 0.82 -17.99
C ARG A 131 -2.70 1.61 -18.54
N LYS A 132 -2.45 1.47 -19.84
CA LYS A 132 -1.43 2.23 -20.54
C LYS A 132 -1.92 3.66 -20.78
N GLU A 133 -1.11 4.63 -20.40
CA GLU A 133 -1.27 6.04 -20.76
C GLU A 133 -0.17 6.43 -21.77
N SER A 134 -0.10 7.71 -22.16
CA SER A 134 0.87 8.21 -23.14
C SER A 134 2.33 7.98 -22.74
N ASP A 135 2.66 8.19 -21.48
CA ASP A 135 4.01 8.37 -20.94
C ASP A 135 4.29 7.53 -19.68
N PHE A 136 3.27 6.83 -19.19
CA PHE A 136 3.36 5.92 -18.03
C PHE A 136 2.29 4.82 -18.11
N ILE A 137 2.36 3.86 -17.18
CA ILE A 137 1.33 2.84 -16.98
C ILE A 137 0.73 3.02 -15.59
N GLN A 138 -0.59 3.05 -15.49
CA GLN A 138 -1.28 2.91 -14.22
C GLN A 138 -1.35 1.42 -13.85
N LEU A 139 -0.67 1.04 -12.77
CA LEU A 139 -0.77 -0.27 -12.15
C LEU A 139 -1.80 -0.18 -11.02
N PHE A 140 -2.91 -0.89 -11.14
CA PHE A 140 -3.99 -0.88 -10.16
C PHE A 140 -3.83 -2.00 -9.13
N LEU A 141 -3.93 -1.64 -7.86
CA LEU A 141 -3.84 -2.55 -6.72
C LEU A 141 -5.12 -2.47 -5.89
N ARG A 142 -5.52 -3.58 -5.29
CA ARG A 142 -6.60 -3.60 -4.30
C ARG A 142 -6.09 -2.99 -3.00
N SER A 143 -6.91 -2.11 -2.41
CA SER A 143 -6.82 -1.70 -1.01
C SER A 143 -8.06 -2.23 -0.30
N SER A 144 -7.89 -2.94 0.81
CA SER A 144 -9.01 -3.49 1.60
C SER A 144 -9.87 -2.41 2.28
N GLY A 145 -9.31 -1.21 2.42
CA GLY A 145 -9.98 -0.05 3.01
C GLY A 145 -10.66 0.86 2.00
N ALA A 146 -10.63 0.57 0.71
CA ALA A 146 -11.20 1.40 -0.34
C ALA A 146 -12.20 0.62 -1.21
N ASP A 147 -13.22 1.31 -1.72
CA ASP A 147 -14.23 0.70 -2.59
C ASP A 147 -13.72 0.45 -4.03
N SER A 148 -12.68 1.18 -4.45
CA SER A 148 -12.08 1.05 -5.78
C SER A 148 -10.56 0.81 -5.74
N PRO A 149 -10.00 0.04 -6.70
CA PRO A 149 -8.55 -0.14 -6.82
C PRO A 149 -7.80 1.19 -6.89
N ARG A 150 -6.63 1.25 -6.27
CA ARG A 150 -5.76 2.45 -6.28
C ARG A 150 -4.64 2.26 -7.29
N SER A 151 -4.28 3.33 -8.00
CA SER A 151 -3.23 3.27 -9.00
C SER A 151 -1.89 3.78 -8.48
N LEU A 152 -0.83 3.06 -8.82
CA LEU A 152 0.52 3.59 -8.91
C LEU A 152 0.78 3.96 -10.37
N TRP A 153 1.30 5.16 -10.63
CA TRP A 153 1.76 5.51 -11.96
C TRP A 153 3.21 5.05 -12.08
N MET A 154 3.46 4.15 -13.01
CA MET A 154 4.73 3.46 -13.18
C MET A 154 5.38 3.89 -14.49
N GLN A 155 6.67 4.22 -14.45
CA GLN A 155 7.45 4.56 -15.62
C GLN A 155 8.74 3.75 -15.66
N GLU A 156 9.13 3.30 -16.85
CA GLU A 156 10.37 2.57 -17.07
C GLU A 156 11.50 3.56 -17.39
N GLN A 157 12.65 3.35 -16.76
CA GLN A 157 13.88 4.11 -16.97
C GLN A 157 15.06 3.15 -16.90
N ASN A 158 15.80 3.01 -18.01
CA ASN A 158 17.02 2.18 -18.10
C ASN A 158 16.81 0.71 -17.69
N GLY A 159 15.69 0.12 -18.06
CA GLY A 159 15.32 -1.27 -17.80
C GLY A 159 14.72 -1.53 -16.42
N LEU A 160 14.43 -0.48 -15.64
CA LEU A 160 13.83 -0.57 -14.30
C LEU A 160 12.56 0.27 -14.24
N TRP A 161 11.57 -0.22 -13.50
CA TRP A 161 10.31 0.49 -13.27
C TRP A 161 10.36 1.30 -11.99
N TYR A 162 9.75 2.48 -11.99
CA TYR A 162 9.70 3.40 -10.85
C TYR A 162 8.29 3.95 -10.65
N THR A 163 7.93 4.26 -9.41
CA THR A 163 6.68 4.93 -9.07
C THR A 163 6.82 6.43 -9.23
N ILE A 164 6.19 7.02 -10.26
CA ILE A 164 6.26 8.45 -10.53
C ILE A 164 5.10 9.25 -9.90
N ASN A 165 4.01 8.58 -9.51
CA ASN A 165 2.89 9.17 -8.76
C ASN A 165 2.19 8.09 -7.91
N ASN A 166 2.02 8.38 -6.63
CA ASN A 166 1.38 7.49 -5.65
C ASN A 166 0.13 8.11 -4.98
N ALA A 167 -0.39 9.24 -5.47
CA ALA A 167 -1.44 10.00 -4.78
C ALA A 167 -2.71 9.19 -4.49
N SER A 168 -3.03 8.23 -5.36
CA SER A 168 -4.18 7.33 -5.19
C SER A 168 -4.04 6.43 -3.95
N THR A 169 -2.80 6.08 -3.55
CA THR A 169 -2.54 5.09 -2.49
C THR A 169 -2.96 5.54 -1.10
N TYR A 170 -3.15 6.83 -0.89
CA TYR A 170 -3.58 7.37 0.39
C TYR A 170 -4.96 8.04 0.35
N ALA A 171 -5.69 7.92 -0.75
CA ALA A 171 -7.02 8.52 -0.84
C ALA A 171 -8.10 7.67 -0.13
N GLN A 172 -8.88 8.31 0.75
CA GLN A 172 -10.16 7.80 1.27
C GLN A 172 -10.13 6.32 1.72
N VAL A 173 -9.12 5.94 2.50
CA VAL A 173 -9.07 4.61 3.11
C VAL A 173 -9.87 4.64 4.40
N ARG A 174 -10.82 3.71 4.56
CA ARG A 174 -11.64 3.56 5.77
C ARG A 174 -10.77 3.38 7.00
N GLU A 175 -11.09 4.06 8.08
CA GLU A 175 -10.40 3.86 9.34
C GLU A 175 -10.61 2.44 9.90
N PRO A 176 -9.70 1.95 10.77
CA PRO A 176 -9.91 0.74 11.54
C PRO A 176 -11.24 0.80 12.31
N LYS A 177 -11.98 -0.31 12.34
CA LYS A 177 -13.24 -0.41 13.08
C LYS A 177 -13.06 -0.04 14.55
N THR A 178 -11.93 -0.41 15.16
CA THR A 178 -11.60 -0.07 16.55
C THR A 178 -11.51 1.43 16.78
N ALA A 179 -10.97 2.20 15.84
CA ALA A 179 -10.88 3.66 15.95
C ALA A 179 -12.28 4.31 15.83
N VAL A 180 -13.10 3.81 14.90
CA VAL A 180 -14.49 4.25 14.74
C VAL A 180 -15.32 3.95 16.00
N ASP A 181 -15.23 2.73 16.54
CA ASP A 181 -15.95 2.33 17.74
C ASP A 181 -15.48 3.13 18.97
N ALA A 182 -14.18 3.40 19.12
CA ALA A 182 -13.65 4.23 20.19
C ALA A 182 -14.23 5.65 20.16
N ARG A 183 -14.31 6.29 18.99
CA ARG A 183 -14.93 7.61 18.86
C ARG A 183 -16.44 7.59 19.11
N ARG A 184 -17.14 6.54 18.65
CA ARG A 184 -18.58 6.38 18.93
C ARG A 184 -18.83 6.27 20.43
N ASN A 185 -18.02 5.49 21.14
CA ASN A 185 -18.16 5.28 22.58
C ASN A 185 -17.65 6.48 23.42
N ALA A 186 -16.80 7.34 22.86
CA ALA A 186 -16.38 8.61 23.48
C ALA A 186 -17.40 9.74 23.27
N HIS A 187 -18.41 9.51 22.44
CA HIS A 187 -19.54 10.40 22.23
C HIS A 187 -20.77 9.85 22.98
N ASP A 188 -20.62 9.59 24.28
CA ASP A 188 -21.69 9.26 25.21
C ASP A 188 -22.47 10.52 25.59
N ALA A 189 -23.26 11.02 24.64
CA ALA A 189 -24.38 11.91 24.96
C ALA A 189 -25.57 11.11 25.54
N ASP A 190 -25.28 10.17 26.45
CA ASP A 190 -26.26 9.35 27.15
C ASP A 190 -26.88 10.23 28.26
N TYR A 191 -27.82 11.10 27.87
CA TYR A 191 -28.65 11.90 28.79
C TYR A 191 -29.68 11.05 29.57
N ASP A 192 -29.65 9.71 29.41
CA ASP A 192 -30.63 8.79 29.99
C ASP A 192 -30.20 8.17 31.34
N VAL A 193 -29.17 8.71 32.01
CA VAL A 193 -29.00 8.46 33.44
C VAL A 193 -30.12 9.20 34.17
N LEU A 194 -31.27 8.53 34.31
CA LEU A 194 -32.38 8.96 35.16
C LEU A 194 -31.82 9.32 36.53
N LEU A 195 -31.78 10.62 36.83
CA LEU A 195 -31.48 11.12 38.16
C LEU A 195 -32.43 10.42 39.16
N PRO A 196 -31.93 9.89 40.29
CA PRO A 196 -32.82 9.32 41.29
C PRO A 196 -33.83 10.38 41.72
N LYS A 197 -35.12 10.01 41.64
CA LYS A 197 -36.23 10.87 42.06
C LYS A 197 -36.00 11.28 43.52
N PRO A 198 -36.08 12.57 43.89
CA PRO A 198 -35.96 12.97 45.28
C PRO A 198 -37.05 12.29 46.10
N GLU A 199 -36.62 11.64 47.17
CA GLU A 199 -37.47 10.95 48.14
C GLU A 199 -38.41 12.00 48.76
N GLN A 200 -39.72 11.76 48.66
CA GLN A 200 -40.70 12.65 49.27
C GLN A 200 -40.58 12.53 50.79
N GLU A 201 -40.03 13.58 51.39
CA GLU A 201 -39.98 13.81 52.82
C GLU A 201 -41.40 13.72 53.40
N LYS A 202 -41.68 12.65 54.14
CA LYS A 202 -42.91 12.52 54.92
C LYS A 202 -42.79 13.42 56.15
N THR A 203 -43.41 14.57 56.09
CA THR A 203 -43.69 15.38 57.27
C THR A 203 -44.75 14.66 58.13
N ASN A 204 -44.38 14.39 59.39
CA ASN A 204 -45.31 14.08 60.48
C ASN A 204 -45.80 15.37 61.14
#